data_AF-Q09F65-F1
#
_entry.id   AF-Q09F65-F1
#
_cell.length_a   1.000
_cell.length_b   1.000
_cell.length_c   1.000
_cell.angle_alpha   90.00
_cell.angle_beta   90.00
_cell.angle_gamma   90.00
#
_symmetry.space_group_name_H-M   'P 1'
#
loop_
_entity.id
_entity.type
_entity.pdbx_description
1 polymer ?
#
loop_
_entity_poly.entity_id
_entity_poly.type
_entity_poly.pdbx_seq_one_letter_code
_entity_poly.pdbx_strand_id
1 'polypeptide(L)' 'MPYFVLLFKVLIFCVIAIATRGTLPRYRFDQFTQLNWKHFIYIWIGFLIFNIFFTVFFL' A
#
# COMPACT_ATOMS: atom_id res chain seq x y z
N MET A 1 -8.40 -22.55 12.32
CA MET A 1 -8.55 -22.75 10.86
C MET A 1 -8.08 -21.50 10.11
N PRO A 2 -6.78 -21.41 9.77
CA PRO A 2 -6.16 -20.18 9.21
C PRO A 2 -6.73 -19.78 7.84
N TYR A 3 -7.25 -20.75 7.08
CA TYR A 3 -7.82 -20.53 5.74
C TYR A 3 -9.06 -19.61 5.74
N PHE A 4 -9.93 -19.70 6.75
CA PHE A 4 -11.10 -18.83 6.84
C PHE A 4 -10.73 -17.36 7.07
N VAL A 5 -9.68 -17.11 7.86
CA VAL A 5 -9.18 -15.75 8.13
C VAL A 5 -8.57 -15.15 6.86
N LEU A 6 -7.84 -15.96 6.08
CA LEU A 6 -7.30 -15.52 4.79
C LEU A 6 -8.42 -15.20 3.81
N LEU A 7 -9.41 -16.09 3.67
CA LEU A 7 -10.58 -15.88 2.82
C LEU A 7 -11.31 -14.58 3.15
N PHE A 8 -11.53 -14.32 4.43
CA PHE A 8 -12.19 -13.10 4.89
C PHE A 8 -11.40 -11.83 4.53
N LYS A 9 -10.06 -11.84 4.73
CA LYS A 9 -9.20 -10.73 4.33
C LYS A 9 -9.23 -10.47 2.83
N VAL A 10 -9.22 -11.53 2.02
CA VAL A 10 -9.29 -11.42 0.56
C VAL A 10 -10.63 -10.84 0.12
N LEU A 11 -11.75 -11.29 0.68
CA LEU A 11 -13.07 -10.76 0.37
C LEU A 11 -13.17 -9.26 0.69
N ILE A 12 -12.64 -8.82 1.83
CA ILE A 12 -12.57 -7.39 2.18
C ILE A 12 -11.77 -6.62 1.11
N PHE A 13 -10.61 -7.15 0.71
CA PHE A 13 -9.76 -6.49 -0.27
C PHE A 13 -10.45 -6.37 -1.65
N CYS A 14 -11.20 -7.39 -2.05
CA CYS A 14 -12.01 -7.36 -3.27
C CYS A 14 -13.11 -6.28 -3.21
N VAL A 15 -13.83 -6.18 -2.09
CA VAL A 15 -14.86 -5.13 -1.91
C VAL A 15 -14.24 -3.74 -2.01
N ILE A 16 -13.10 -3.52 -1.35
CA ILE A 16 -12.36 -2.26 -1.44
C ILE A 16 -11.93 -1.97 -2.88
N ALA A 17 -11.40 -2.95 -3.60
CA ALA A 17 -10.97 -2.78 -4.99
C ALA A 17 -12.12 -2.41 -5.95
N ILE A 18 -13.31 -2.99 -5.72
CA ILE A 18 -14.51 -2.64 -6.49
C ILE A 18 -14.96 -1.20 -6.16
N ALA A 19 -14.97 -0.85 -4.86
CA ALA A 19 -15.35 0.48 -4.41
C ALA A 19 -14.38 1.57 -4.92
N THR A 20 -13.07 1.31 -4.90
CA THR A 20 -12.06 2.26 -5.40
C THR A 20 -12.18 2.49 -6.90
N ARG A 21 -12.50 1.45 -7.69
CA ARG A 21 -12.79 1.62 -9.12
C ARG A 21 -14.01 2.53 -9.35
N GLY A 22 -15.06 2.40 -8.54
CA GLY A 22 -16.30 3.16 -8.69
C GLY A 22 -16.21 4.61 -8.22
N THR A 23 -15.29 4.92 -7.30
CA THR A 23 -15.21 6.23 -6.64
C THR A 23 -14.07 7.11 -7.14
N LEU A 24 -12.95 6.54 -7.59
CA LEU A 24 -11.81 7.33 -8.03
C LEU A 24 -11.86 7.65 -9.54
N PRO A 25 -11.51 8.89 -9.94
CA PRO A 25 -11.33 9.24 -11.34
C PRO A 25 -10.10 8.52 -11.94
N ARG A 26 -10.09 8.38 -13.26
CA ARG A 26 -8.97 7.75 -13.98
C ARG A 26 -7.75 8.66 -13.95
N TYR A 27 -6.61 8.14 -13.49
CA TYR A 27 -5.34 8.83 -13.55
C TYR A 27 -4.70 8.73 -14.94
N ARG A 28 -4.09 9.83 -15.40
CA ARG A 28 -3.21 9.82 -16.58
C ARG A 28 -1.84 9.22 -16.22
N PHE A 29 -1.16 8.63 -17.20
CA PHE A 29 0.15 8.00 -17.02
C PHE A 29 1.18 8.95 -16.36
N ASP A 30 1.20 10.21 -16.77
CA ASP A 30 2.10 11.22 -16.19
C ASP A 30 1.83 11.46 -14.70
N GLN A 31 0.55 11.49 -14.32
CA GLN A 31 0.14 11.69 -12.93
C GLN A 31 0.49 10.48 -12.07
N PHE A 32 0.32 9.27 -12.61
CA PHE A 32 0.71 8.04 -11.93
C PHE A 32 2.24 7.98 -11.73
N THR A 33 3.01 8.33 -12.76
CA THR A 33 4.48 8.38 -12.66
C THR A 33 4.92 9.42 -11.64
N GLN A 34 4.32 10.60 -11.65
CA GLN A 34 4.61 11.65 -10.66
C GLN A 34 4.27 11.21 -9.23
N LEU A 35 3.15 10.54 -9.02
CA LEU A 35 2.74 10.05 -7.70
C LEU A 35 3.73 9.01 -7.16
N ASN A 36 4.11 8.04 -8.00
CA ASN A 36 5.07 7.00 -7.62
C ASN A 36 6.45 7.57 -7.34
N TRP A 37 7.01 8.30 -8.31
CA TRP A 37 8.41 8.73 -8.24
C TRP A 37 8.65 9.90 -7.30
N LYS A 38 7.68 10.82 -7.13
CA LYS A 38 7.87 12.01 -6.28
C LYS A 38 7.32 11.86 -4.86
N HIS A 39 6.40 10.94 -4.60
CA HIS A 39 5.78 10.83 -3.28
C HIS A 39 6.02 9.45 -2.68
N PHE A 40 5.57 8.39 -3.35
CA PHE A 40 5.67 7.04 -2.78
C PHE A 40 7.12 6.64 -2.51
N ILE A 41 8.06 6.88 -3.44
CA ILE A 41 9.47 6.50 -3.23
C ILE A 41 10.06 7.07 -1.94
N TYR A 42 9.84 8.36 -1.65
CA TYR A 42 10.40 8.97 -0.44
C TYR A 42 9.74 8.43 0.83
N ILE A 43 8.43 8.17 0.80
CA ILE A 43 7.70 7.57 1.92
C ILE A 43 8.24 6.16 2.21
N TRP A 44 8.41 5.34 1.16
CA TRP A 44 8.93 3.98 1.29
C TRP A 44 10.37 3.96 1.81
N ILE A 45 11.24 4.83 1.30
CA ILE A 45 12.62 4.95 1.78
C ILE A 45 12.66 5.39 3.25
N GLY A 46 11.88 6.39 3.62
CA GLY A 46 11.78 6.85 5.02
C GLY A 46 11.30 5.74 5.96
N PHE A 47 10.27 4.99 5.55
CA PHE A 47 9.76 3.86 6.33
C PHE A 47 10.79 2.72 6.45
N LEU A 48 11.54 2.42 5.40
CA LEU A 48 12.60 1.41 5.42
C LEU A 48 13.70 1.80 6.41
N ILE A 49 14.19 3.04 6.32
CA ILE A 49 15.22 3.57 7.23
C ILE A 49 14.73 3.50 8.69
N PHE A 50 13.49 3.94 8.94
CA PHE A 50 12.88 3.87 10.26
C PHE A 50 12.84 2.44 10.82
N ASN A 51 12.42 1.45 10.02
CA ASN A 51 12.38 0.05 10.47
C ASN A 51 13.76 -0.52 10.76
N ILE A 52 14.79 -0.16 9.98
CA ILE A 52 16.17 -0.57 10.26
C ILE A 52 16.60 -0.04 11.63
N PHE A 53 16.45 1.26 11.87
CA PHE A 53 16.83 1.85 13.17
C PHE A 53 16.03 1.27 14.32
N PHE A 54 14.72 1.09 14.14
CA PHE A 54 13.86 0.49 15.15
C PHE A 54 14.33 -0.93 15.48
N THR A 55 14.61 -1.75 14.48
CA THR A 55 15.06 -3.13 14.69
C THR A 55 16.43 -3.18 15.37
N VAL A 56 17.37 -2.34 14.94
CA VAL A 56 18.71 -2.23 15.56
C VAL A 56 18.64 -1.73 17.00
N PHE A 57 17.68 -0.88 17.35
CA PHE A 57 17.50 -0.40 18.72
C PHE A 57 17.04 -1.50 19.69
N PHE A 58 16.20 -2.43 19.21
CA PHE A 58 15.68 -3.54 20.03
C PHE A 58 16.58 -4.78 20.03
N LEU A 59 17.59 -4.82 19.16
CA LEU A 59 18.56 -5.92 19.04
C LEU A 59 19.81 -5.63 19.89
#